data_AF-A0A6A5BD64-F1
#
_entry.id   AF-A0A6A5BD64-F1
#
_cell.length_a   1.000
_cell.length_b   1.000
_cell.length_c   1.000
_cell.angle_alpha   90.00
_cell.angle_beta   90.00
_cell.angle_gamma   90.00
#
_symmetry.space_group_name_H-M   'P 1'
#
loop_
_entity.id
_entity.type
_entity.pdbx_description
1 polymer ?
#
loop_
_entity_poly.entity_id
_entity_poly.type
_entity_poly.pdbx_seq_one_letter_code
_entity_poly.pdbx_strand_id
1 'polypeptide(L)'
;MGKNKTFNFKSEHVTPSSSSSTSSNNNNGTSNRSTTTTPSNSAPKKSNVKSFKKEYYRKKAAESTNEEDRLIQTGTGLHLDSWPYNLWGKLKSDFTYGPLDRFRPFQSMLCLTDGHENPNKKEGGLELIPGFASVAERYFPACDDKFREGKSKRIKSPWISSYHVRFNQKEEDEPLFEMVRKVKRVPPNWNAPPPSAELLQPMNADDCLDYMRKMVTEHDAIPYHPIKKGDFLYFDIRTAHRNSDANEMDRPRSVFYHAYSVAHRVNERTIETLKQKRKNFEHPDDFNSKFKMEQQVLSVEKDLIPLTPLGQCLYNERSYKTLLQPDDQIQPILNQHSRLTQRHIDFFHRYGYVVVENVVSDEECDQLLNELCHYSTQAGCPLSMNAKTVSQSDFANIGGNFGAMVEWYYLPMQQRLRQHEGLYATTVNLLANTWCATTPNAYHVPYECPFAEHLDARKLWLYVDRMNFRMPDQ
;
A
#
# COMPACT_ATOMS: atom_id res chain seq x y z
N MET A 1 -45.64 27.17 3.69
CA MET A 1 -44.97 28.00 4.72
C MET A 1 -44.74 27.14 5.95
N GLY A 2 -43.59 26.45 6.03
CA GLY A 2 -43.21 25.58 7.14
C GLY A 2 -41.88 26.07 7.73
N LYS A 3 -41.85 26.31 9.04
CA LYS A 3 -40.75 26.93 9.78
C LYS A 3 -39.59 25.93 9.95
N ASN A 4 -38.42 26.24 9.39
CA ASN A 4 -37.17 25.57 9.72
C ASN A 4 -36.63 26.08 11.06
N LYS A 5 -36.39 25.17 12.00
CA LYS A 5 -35.67 25.43 13.25
C LYS A 5 -34.16 25.31 12.99
N THR A 6 -33.45 26.42 13.09
CA THR A 6 -31.99 26.50 13.12
C THR A 6 -31.48 26.18 14.53
N PHE A 7 -30.58 25.20 14.63
CA PHE A 7 -29.81 24.95 15.86
C PHE A 7 -28.52 25.78 15.81
N ASN A 8 -28.37 26.70 16.77
CA ASN A 8 -27.14 27.46 16.99
C ASN A 8 -26.21 26.67 17.91
N PHE A 9 -25.03 26.30 17.42
CA PHE A 9 -23.90 25.90 18.26
C PHE A 9 -23.08 27.14 18.64
N LYS A 10 -22.92 27.40 19.94
CA LYS A 10 -22.04 28.43 20.48
C LYS A 10 -20.59 27.95 20.42
N SER A 11 -19.73 28.72 19.74
CA SER A 11 -18.27 28.58 19.85
C SER A 11 -17.78 29.44 21.02
N GLU A 12 -17.14 28.82 22.01
CA GLU A 12 -16.39 29.56 23.02
C GLU A 12 -15.00 29.92 22.47
N HIS A 13 -14.78 31.22 22.32
CA HIS A 13 -13.49 31.83 22.02
C HIS A 13 -12.59 31.78 23.27
N VAL A 14 -11.38 31.23 23.12
CA VAL A 14 -10.27 31.46 24.05
C VAL A 14 -9.30 32.44 23.40
N THR A 15 -9.17 33.62 24.00
CA THR A 15 -8.17 34.65 23.65
C THR A 15 -6.85 34.40 24.39
N PRO A 16 -5.69 34.79 23.81
CA PRO A 16 -4.39 34.57 24.41
C PRO A 16 -3.98 35.76 25.30
N SER A 17 -3.43 35.47 26.48
CA SER A 17 -2.78 36.48 27.33
C SER A 17 -1.27 36.48 27.10
N SER A 18 -0.78 37.61 26.61
CA SER A 18 0.62 38.03 26.59
C SER A 18 1.10 38.45 27.98
N SER A 19 2.33 38.10 28.34
CA SER A 19 3.11 38.89 29.31
C SER A 19 4.61 38.80 29.01
N SER A 20 5.15 39.94 28.62
CA SER A 20 6.57 40.30 28.53
C SER A 20 7.10 40.78 29.87
N SER A 21 8.34 40.43 30.24
CA SER A 21 9.34 41.34 30.85
C SER A 21 10.64 40.55 31.18
N THR A 22 11.76 40.78 30.48
CA THR A 22 12.90 41.70 30.72
C THR A 22 13.93 41.27 31.77
N SER A 23 15.22 41.42 31.38
CA SER A 23 16.47 41.55 32.17
C SER A 23 16.92 40.34 33.01
N SER A 24 18.20 39.96 33.16
CA SER A 24 19.48 40.68 33.02
C SER A 24 20.68 39.71 33.12
N ASN A 25 21.75 40.05 32.40
CA ASN A 25 23.19 39.96 32.68
C ASN A 25 23.84 38.93 33.64
N ASN A 26 24.98 38.43 33.12
CA ASN A 26 26.32 38.31 33.70
C ASN A 26 26.87 36.99 34.28
N ASN A 27 28.00 36.61 33.65
CA ASN A 27 29.30 36.19 34.20
C ASN A 27 29.58 34.74 34.64
N ASN A 28 30.59 34.20 33.93
CA ASN A 28 31.80 33.51 34.39
C ASN A 28 31.72 32.43 35.48
N GLY A 29 32.26 31.24 35.14
CA GLY A 29 32.65 30.23 36.11
C GLY A 29 33.37 29.04 35.49
N THR A 30 34.68 29.15 35.36
CA THR A 30 35.64 28.09 35.03
C THR A 30 35.79 27.10 36.20
N SER A 31 35.75 25.78 35.96
CA SER A 31 36.60 24.74 36.61
C SER A 31 36.25 23.36 36.02
N ASN A 32 37.17 22.69 35.32
CA ASN A 32 38.23 21.77 35.77
C ASN A 32 37.80 20.36 36.24
N ARG A 33 38.38 19.37 35.54
CA ARG A 33 38.76 18.01 35.95
C ARG A 33 37.67 16.97 36.24
N SER A 34 37.69 15.88 35.48
CA SER A 34 38.38 14.65 35.90
C SER A 34 38.39 13.60 34.76
N THR A 35 39.59 13.22 34.34
CA THR A 35 39.86 12.10 33.44
C THR A 35 39.92 10.80 34.25
N THR A 36 39.08 9.83 33.91
CA THR A 36 39.19 8.46 34.42
C THR A 36 39.44 7.52 33.25
N THR A 37 40.66 6.97 33.21
CA THR A 37 41.13 5.95 32.29
C THR A 37 40.50 4.60 32.63
N THR A 38 39.94 3.91 31.64
CA THR A 38 39.45 2.53 31.75
C THR A 38 40.26 1.61 30.84
N PRO A 39 40.56 0.35 31.23
CA PRO A 39 41.55 -0.46 30.53
C PRO A 39 40.99 -1.10 29.25
N SER A 40 41.88 -1.22 28.26
CA SER A 40 41.69 -1.89 26.99
C SER A 40 41.56 -3.41 27.15
N ASN A 41 40.40 -3.97 26.77
CA ASN A 41 40.26 -5.40 26.48
C ASN A 41 40.35 -5.62 24.96
N SER A 42 41.42 -6.28 24.53
CA SER A 42 41.65 -6.70 23.15
C SER A 42 40.75 -7.91 22.82
N ALA A 43 39.78 -7.70 21.94
CA ALA A 43 38.96 -8.77 21.38
C ALA A 43 39.70 -9.55 20.27
N PRO A 44 39.55 -10.89 20.20
CA PRO A 44 40.22 -11.70 19.19
C PRO A 44 39.62 -11.49 17.79
N LYS A 45 40.52 -11.38 16.80
CA LYS A 45 40.20 -11.19 15.37
C LYS A 45 39.33 -12.34 14.84
N LYS A 46 38.08 -12.03 14.49
CA LYS A 46 37.16 -12.88 13.72
C LYS A 46 37.48 -12.79 12.23
N SER A 47 38.48 -13.52 11.75
CA SER A 47 38.74 -13.69 10.32
C SER A 47 39.07 -15.14 10.02
N ASN A 48 38.03 -15.97 9.79
CA ASN A 48 38.06 -17.21 8.98
C ASN A 48 36.77 -18.05 9.06
N VAL A 49 35.75 -17.66 9.84
CA VAL A 49 34.50 -18.44 9.98
C VAL A 49 33.53 -18.27 8.79
N LYS A 50 33.75 -17.31 7.89
CA LYS A 50 32.81 -17.01 6.79
C LYS A 50 32.92 -17.92 5.57
N SER A 51 34.09 -18.50 5.24
CA SER A 51 34.20 -19.36 4.05
C SER A 51 33.71 -20.79 4.30
N PHE A 52 33.95 -21.35 5.49
CA PHE A 52 33.57 -22.72 5.83
C PHE A 52 32.05 -22.95 5.87
N LYS A 53 31.26 -21.97 6.33
CA LYS A 53 29.79 -22.08 6.29
C LYS A 53 29.25 -22.10 4.86
N LYS A 54 29.83 -21.33 3.94
CA LYS A 54 29.36 -21.25 2.54
C LYS A 54 29.60 -22.56 1.78
N GLU A 55 30.69 -23.25 2.09
CA GLU A 55 31.03 -24.54 1.47
C GLU A 55 30.24 -25.71 2.09
N TYR A 56 29.96 -25.66 3.40
CA TYR A 56 29.09 -26.63 4.08
C TYR A 56 27.65 -26.61 3.55
N TYR A 57 27.05 -25.42 3.36
CA TYR A 57 25.69 -25.32 2.79
C TYR A 57 25.64 -25.72 1.31
N ARG A 58 26.71 -25.48 0.53
CA ARG A 58 26.79 -25.93 -0.87
C ARG A 58 26.87 -27.46 -0.99
N LYS A 59 27.62 -28.14 -0.11
CA LYS A 59 27.66 -29.61 -0.08
C LYS A 59 26.32 -30.21 0.36
N LYS A 60 25.68 -29.62 1.38
CA LYS A 60 24.37 -30.09 1.85
C LYS A 60 23.24 -29.91 0.82
N ALA A 61 23.30 -28.84 0.02
CA ALA A 61 22.35 -28.60 -1.07
C ALA A 61 22.56 -29.54 -2.28
N ALA A 62 23.79 -30.02 -2.50
CA ALA A 62 24.12 -30.94 -3.58
C ALA A 62 23.75 -32.41 -3.28
N GLU A 63 23.59 -32.78 -2.01
CA GLU A 63 23.26 -34.14 -1.55
C GLU A 63 21.77 -34.35 -1.25
N SER A 64 20.98 -33.28 -1.31
CA SER A 64 19.55 -33.26 -1.06
C SER A 64 18.82 -33.39 -2.40
N THR A 65 18.35 -34.59 -2.74
CA THR A 65 17.32 -34.78 -3.79
C THR A 65 15.94 -34.35 -3.27
N ASN A 66 15.88 -33.30 -2.46
CA ASN A 66 14.84 -33.07 -1.46
C ASN A 66 13.66 -32.26 -2.00
N GLU A 67 12.45 -32.79 -1.84
CA GLU A 67 11.21 -32.02 -1.78
C GLU A 67 11.29 -30.83 -0.78
N GLU A 68 12.24 -30.87 0.17
CA GLU A 68 12.42 -29.84 1.22
C GLU A 68 12.86 -28.45 0.72
N ASP A 69 13.48 -28.31 -0.46
CA ASP A 69 13.88 -26.98 -0.99
C ASP A 69 12.92 -26.46 -2.07
N ARG A 70 11.74 -27.07 -2.19
CA ARG A 70 10.69 -26.61 -3.10
C ARG A 70 10.15 -25.26 -2.64
N LEU A 71 10.09 -24.29 -3.56
CA LEU A 71 9.54 -22.97 -3.27
C LEU A 71 8.06 -23.06 -2.93
N ILE A 72 7.68 -22.57 -1.75
CA ILE A 72 6.29 -22.44 -1.31
C ILE A 72 5.99 -20.96 -1.13
N GLN A 73 5.17 -20.43 -2.02
CA GLN A 73 4.64 -19.06 -1.91
C GLN A 73 3.25 -19.12 -1.30
N THR A 74 3.04 -18.41 -0.20
CA THR A 74 1.71 -18.34 0.42
C THR A 74 1.00 -17.04 0.04
N GLY A 75 -0.33 -17.03 0.08
CA GLY A 75 -1.08 -15.77 0.05
C GLY A 75 -0.74 -14.87 1.24
N THR A 76 -1.19 -13.62 1.21
CA THR A 76 -1.04 -12.69 2.34
C THR A 76 -2.02 -12.97 3.48
N GLY A 77 -3.05 -13.78 3.22
CA GLY A 77 -4.20 -13.92 4.10
C GLY A 77 -5.10 -12.68 4.03
N LEU A 78 -6.36 -12.83 4.43
CA LEU A 78 -7.30 -11.71 4.43
C LEU A 78 -6.87 -10.69 5.49
N HIS A 79 -6.74 -9.42 5.09
CA HIS A 79 -6.30 -8.32 5.95
C HIS A 79 -6.81 -6.94 5.49
N LEU A 80 -6.56 -5.94 6.33
CA LEU A 80 -6.67 -4.51 6.07
C LEU A 80 -5.30 -3.85 6.19
N ASP A 81 -5.07 -2.79 5.43
CA ASP A 81 -3.88 -1.91 5.54
C ASP A 81 -4.16 -0.66 6.37
N SER A 82 -5.26 -0.68 7.11
CA SER A 82 -5.69 0.36 8.00
C SER A 82 -6.16 -0.22 9.33
N TRP A 83 -6.13 0.62 10.38
CA TRP A 83 -6.66 0.24 11.67
C TRP A 83 -8.10 0.76 11.79
N PRO A 84 -9.12 -0.14 11.72
CA PRO A 84 -10.51 0.24 11.50
C PRO A 84 -11.15 0.93 12.72
N TYR A 85 -10.58 0.80 13.92
CA TYR A 85 -11.08 1.50 15.11
C TYR A 85 -10.60 2.95 15.20
N ASN A 86 -9.55 3.33 14.45
CA ASN A 86 -9.03 4.68 14.38
C ASN A 86 -8.05 4.81 13.21
N LEU A 87 -8.53 5.30 12.07
CA LEU A 87 -7.70 5.55 10.88
C LEU A 87 -6.70 6.70 11.10
N TRP A 88 -6.93 7.54 12.11
CA TRP A 88 -6.22 8.78 12.35
C TRP A 88 -5.18 8.69 13.47
N GLY A 89 -4.96 7.48 14.01
CA GLY A 89 -4.00 7.23 15.07
C GLY A 89 -3.08 6.07 14.74
N LYS A 90 -1.80 6.23 15.08
CA LYS A 90 -0.84 5.13 15.02
C LYS A 90 -1.04 4.23 16.24
N LEU A 91 -1.50 3.00 16.04
CA LEU A 91 -1.64 2.05 17.15
C LEU A 91 -0.27 1.66 17.72
N LYS A 92 -0.07 1.90 19.01
CA LYS A 92 1.13 1.50 19.77
C LYS A 92 0.98 0.08 20.31
N SER A 93 2.09 -0.47 20.84
CA SER A 93 2.12 -1.82 21.43
C SER A 93 1.25 -1.97 22.68
N ASP A 94 1.00 -0.88 23.40
CA ASP A 94 0.12 -0.81 24.58
C ASP A 94 -1.35 -0.54 24.23
N PHE A 95 -1.72 -0.65 22.96
CA PHE A 95 -3.05 -0.35 22.41
C PHE A 95 -3.52 1.10 22.56
N THR A 96 -2.64 2.02 22.95
CA THR A 96 -2.91 3.47 22.87
C THR A 96 -2.62 3.98 21.45
N TYR A 97 -3.12 5.19 21.15
CA TYR A 97 -2.85 5.84 19.86
C TYR A 97 -1.77 6.90 20.01
N GLY A 98 -0.78 6.84 19.10
CA GLY A 98 0.14 7.92 18.83
C GLY A 98 -0.33 8.80 17.68
N PRO A 99 0.38 9.91 17.40
CA PRO A 99 0.12 10.70 16.20
C PRO A 99 0.29 9.83 14.96
N LEU A 100 -0.59 10.03 13.98
CA LEU A 100 -0.46 9.43 12.66
C LEU A 100 0.89 9.88 12.05
N ASP A 101 1.66 8.94 11.50
CA ASP A 101 2.96 9.22 10.88
C ASP A 101 3.01 8.86 9.39
N ARG A 102 1.89 8.37 8.86
CA ARG A 102 1.65 8.18 7.44
C ARG A 102 0.15 8.11 7.15
N PHE A 103 -0.28 8.75 6.08
CA PHE A 103 -1.63 8.60 5.55
C PHE A 103 -1.60 8.42 4.04
N ARG A 104 -2.23 7.34 3.60
CA ARG A 104 -2.34 6.96 2.21
C ARG A 104 -3.77 6.47 1.97
N PRO A 105 -4.62 7.22 1.26
CA PRO A 105 -6.04 6.87 1.12
C PRO A 105 -6.25 5.58 0.31
N PHE A 106 -5.31 5.28 -0.58
CA PHE A 106 -5.35 4.10 -1.43
C PHE A 106 -4.07 3.29 -1.33
N GLN A 107 -4.25 2.00 -1.55
CA GLN A 107 -3.23 1.20 -2.19
C GLN A 107 -3.50 1.16 -3.69
N SER A 108 -2.43 1.04 -4.46
CA SER A 108 -2.54 0.77 -5.88
C SER A 108 -1.44 -0.17 -6.37
N MET A 109 -1.72 -0.82 -7.50
CA MET A 109 -0.78 -1.72 -8.14
C MET A 109 -0.93 -1.67 -9.66
N LEU A 110 0.21 -1.69 -10.34
CA LEU A 110 0.29 -1.86 -11.78
C LEU A 110 0.35 -3.36 -12.11
N CYS A 111 -0.56 -3.82 -12.97
CA CYS A 111 -0.57 -5.19 -13.44
C CYS A 111 0.49 -5.38 -14.52
N LEU A 112 1.47 -6.27 -14.27
CA LEU A 112 2.56 -6.55 -15.22
C LEU A 112 2.29 -7.79 -16.07
N THR A 113 1.23 -8.53 -15.74
CA THR A 113 0.84 -9.77 -16.40
C THR A 113 -0.68 -9.84 -16.42
N ASP A 114 -1.22 -10.54 -17.40
CA ASP A 114 -2.66 -10.72 -17.53
C ASP A 114 -3.22 -11.61 -16.40
N GLY A 115 -4.45 -11.36 -16.00
CA GLY A 115 -5.29 -12.32 -15.28
C GLY A 115 -5.78 -13.43 -16.20
N HIS A 116 -6.38 -14.47 -15.62
CA HIS A 116 -6.90 -15.61 -16.36
C HIS A 116 -8.39 -15.42 -16.71
N GLU A 117 -8.83 -15.88 -17.90
CA GLU A 117 -10.22 -15.71 -18.38
C GLU A 117 -11.25 -16.45 -17.51
N ASN A 118 -10.88 -17.59 -16.92
CA ASN A 118 -11.72 -18.29 -15.94
C ASN A 118 -11.75 -17.54 -14.59
N PRO A 119 -12.92 -17.02 -14.15
CA PRO A 119 -13.04 -16.29 -12.88
C PRO A 119 -12.70 -17.14 -11.65
N ASN A 120 -12.90 -18.47 -11.73
CA ASN A 120 -12.73 -19.39 -10.60
C ASN A 120 -11.30 -19.89 -10.43
N LYS A 121 -10.44 -19.67 -11.44
CA LYS A 121 -9.05 -20.14 -11.40
C LYS A 121 -8.22 -19.22 -10.52
N LYS A 122 -7.50 -19.76 -9.54
CA LYS A 122 -6.63 -18.96 -8.68
C LYS A 122 -5.38 -18.55 -9.46
N GLU A 123 -4.99 -17.28 -9.35
CA GLU A 123 -3.93 -16.71 -10.20
C GLU A 123 -2.87 -15.96 -9.40
N GLY A 124 -2.85 -16.09 -8.08
CA GLY A 124 -1.91 -15.37 -7.22
C GLY A 124 -2.15 -13.86 -7.10
N GLY A 125 -3.16 -13.32 -7.80
CA GLY A 125 -3.50 -11.89 -7.85
C GLY A 125 -4.30 -11.40 -6.65
N LEU A 126 -4.68 -10.11 -6.68
CA LEU A 126 -5.50 -9.48 -5.65
C LEU A 126 -6.93 -10.04 -5.64
N GLU A 127 -7.40 -10.35 -4.45
CA GLU A 127 -8.78 -10.70 -4.12
C GLU A 127 -9.25 -9.82 -2.96
N LEU A 128 -10.52 -9.45 -2.93
CA LEU A 128 -11.08 -8.55 -1.94
C LEU A 128 -12.55 -8.82 -1.64
N ILE A 129 -13.09 -8.17 -0.62
CA ILE A 129 -14.53 -8.19 -0.32
C ILE A 129 -15.18 -6.91 -0.87
N PRO A 130 -15.97 -7.00 -1.95
CA PRO A 130 -16.63 -5.84 -2.54
C PRO A 130 -17.51 -5.11 -1.52
N GLY A 131 -17.33 -3.79 -1.42
CA GLY A 131 -18.12 -2.92 -0.55
C GLY A 131 -17.70 -2.90 0.92
N PHE A 132 -16.71 -3.71 1.33
CA PHE A 132 -16.24 -3.75 2.73
C PHE A 132 -15.82 -2.37 3.25
N ALA A 133 -15.16 -1.56 2.41
CA ALA A 133 -14.70 -0.21 2.79
C ALA A 133 -15.83 0.69 3.32
N SER A 134 -17.06 0.51 2.84
CA SER A 134 -18.24 1.29 3.26
C SER A 134 -18.71 0.97 4.67
N VAL A 135 -18.32 -0.18 5.22
CA VAL A 135 -18.75 -0.65 6.55
C VAL A 135 -17.58 -0.89 7.51
N ALA A 136 -16.34 -0.81 7.04
CA ALA A 136 -15.15 -1.18 7.80
C ALA A 136 -15.10 -0.55 9.21
N GLU A 137 -15.28 0.76 9.35
CA GLU A 137 -15.17 1.44 10.65
C GLU A 137 -16.32 1.09 11.62
N ARG A 138 -17.45 0.59 11.11
CA ARG A 138 -18.60 0.13 11.89
C ARG A 138 -18.56 -1.36 12.23
N TYR A 139 -18.07 -2.17 11.29
CA TYR A 139 -18.04 -3.62 11.39
C TYR A 139 -17.28 -4.09 12.63
N PHE A 140 -16.11 -3.50 12.90
CA PHE A 140 -15.26 -3.94 14.00
C PHE A 140 -15.85 -3.66 15.39
N PRO A 141 -16.30 -2.43 15.73
CA PRO A 141 -17.05 -2.18 16.96
C PRO A 141 -18.27 -3.09 17.10
N ALA A 142 -19.04 -3.27 16.03
CA ALA A 142 -20.23 -4.11 16.06
C ALA A 142 -19.92 -5.60 16.32
N CYS A 143 -18.79 -6.11 15.81
CA CYS A 143 -18.31 -7.45 16.12
C CYS A 143 -17.82 -7.57 17.57
N ASP A 144 -17.17 -6.54 18.12
CA ASP A 144 -16.80 -6.52 19.54
C ASP A 144 -18.04 -6.55 20.44
N ASP A 145 -19.09 -5.81 20.08
CA ASP A 145 -20.37 -5.84 20.80
C ASP A 145 -21.00 -7.24 20.74
N LYS A 146 -21.04 -7.86 19.56
CA LYS A 146 -21.66 -9.18 19.35
C LYS A 146 -20.91 -10.33 20.03
N PHE A 147 -19.59 -10.41 19.83
CA PHE A 147 -18.79 -11.58 20.24
C PHE A 147 -18.07 -11.41 21.58
N ARG A 148 -18.00 -10.18 22.10
CA ARG A 148 -17.26 -9.84 23.33
C ARG A 148 -18.07 -9.00 24.31
N GLU A 149 -19.37 -8.83 24.05
CA GLU A 149 -20.27 -7.98 24.86
C GLU A 149 -19.71 -6.55 25.05
N GLY A 150 -18.94 -6.06 24.07
CA GLY A 150 -18.25 -4.76 24.13
C GLY A 150 -17.16 -4.64 25.20
N LYS A 151 -16.86 -5.72 25.95
CA LYS A 151 -15.92 -5.70 27.08
C LYS A 151 -14.45 -5.60 26.67
N SER A 152 -14.14 -5.93 25.41
CA SER A 152 -12.77 -5.94 24.90
C SER A 152 -12.77 -5.77 23.39
N LYS A 153 -11.66 -5.23 22.87
CA LYS A 153 -11.40 -5.19 21.44
C LYS A 153 -10.89 -6.52 20.93
N ARG A 154 -11.05 -6.76 19.62
CA ARG A 154 -10.33 -7.84 18.92
C ARG A 154 -8.84 -7.84 19.30
N ILE A 155 -8.35 -9.02 19.69
CA ILE A 155 -6.93 -9.22 20.03
C ILE A 155 -6.10 -8.98 18.76
N LYS A 156 -5.15 -8.05 18.86
CA LYS A 156 -4.19 -7.80 17.78
C LYS A 156 -3.28 -9.01 17.63
N SER A 157 -3.11 -9.52 16.40
CA SER A 157 -2.05 -10.50 16.16
C SER A 157 -0.68 -9.84 16.40
N PRO A 158 0.24 -10.50 17.12
CA PRO A 158 1.52 -9.93 17.54
C PRO A 158 2.43 -9.52 16.38
N TRP A 159 2.14 -10.00 15.16
CA TRP A 159 2.89 -9.73 13.93
C TRP A 159 2.34 -8.57 13.10
N ILE A 160 1.24 -7.96 13.55
CA ILE A 160 0.54 -6.91 12.81
C ILE A 160 1.22 -5.56 13.08
N SER A 161 1.55 -4.82 12.01
CA SER A 161 2.11 -3.47 12.14
C SER A 161 1.15 -2.51 12.84
N SER A 162 1.53 -1.25 13.08
CA SER A 162 0.63 -0.24 13.66
C SER A 162 -0.65 0.03 12.86
N TYR A 163 -0.74 -0.48 11.63
CA TYR A 163 -1.79 -0.14 10.67
C TYR A 163 -2.53 -1.33 10.09
N HIS A 164 -2.11 -2.58 10.29
CA HIS A 164 -2.79 -3.70 9.64
C HIS A 164 -3.85 -4.30 10.56
N VAL A 165 -4.80 -5.04 9.99
CA VAL A 165 -5.64 -6.00 10.73
C VAL A 165 -5.69 -7.27 9.93
N ARG A 166 -5.39 -8.42 10.54
CA ARG A 166 -5.52 -9.72 9.89
C ARG A 166 -6.81 -10.39 10.36
N PHE A 167 -7.59 -10.89 9.42
CA PHE A 167 -8.75 -11.72 9.70
C PHE A 167 -8.30 -13.16 9.90
N ASN A 168 -8.99 -13.89 10.78
CA ASN A 168 -8.71 -15.29 11.06
C ASN A 168 -9.90 -16.14 10.64
N GLN A 169 -9.73 -17.43 10.35
CA GLN A 169 -10.86 -18.30 10.00
C GLN A 169 -11.59 -18.83 11.24
N LYS A 170 -11.78 -17.99 12.27
CA LYS A 170 -12.63 -18.34 13.41
C LYS A 170 -14.04 -17.82 13.15
N GLU A 171 -14.96 -18.26 14.01
CA GLU A 171 -16.40 -17.97 13.94
C GLU A 171 -16.75 -16.50 13.64
N GLU A 172 -16.03 -15.52 14.20
CA GLU A 172 -16.33 -14.09 13.98
C GLU A 172 -16.01 -13.57 12.55
N ASP A 173 -15.14 -14.25 11.81
CA ASP A 173 -14.57 -13.78 10.54
C ASP A 173 -14.83 -14.78 9.39
N GLU A 174 -15.21 -16.02 9.70
CA GLU A 174 -15.49 -17.08 8.72
C GLU A 174 -16.42 -16.62 7.58
N PRO A 175 -17.55 -15.92 7.84
CA PRO A 175 -18.42 -15.45 6.76
C PRO A 175 -17.72 -14.52 5.75
N LEU A 176 -16.69 -13.78 6.17
CA LEU A 176 -15.95 -12.87 5.29
C LEU A 176 -15.16 -13.62 4.22
N PHE A 177 -14.67 -14.83 4.51
CA PHE A 177 -13.87 -15.60 3.56
C PHE A 177 -14.69 -16.09 2.37
N GLU A 178 -15.99 -16.34 2.56
CA GLU A 178 -16.94 -16.71 1.50
C GLU A 178 -17.26 -15.54 0.56
N MET A 179 -17.03 -14.31 1.03
CA MET A 179 -17.32 -13.07 0.32
C MET A 179 -16.14 -12.53 -0.48
N VAL A 180 -14.97 -13.19 -0.41
CA VAL A 180 -13.80 -12.81 -1.19
C VAL A 180 -14.04 -13.05 -2.67
N ARG A 181 -13.73 -12.05 -3.50
CA ARG A 181 -13.86 -12.08 -4.95
C ARG A 181 -12.57 -11.62 -5.61
N LYS A 182 -12.27 -12.21 -6.77
CA LYS A 182 -11.20 -11.74 -7.64
C LYS A 182 -11.57 -10.38 -8.22
N VAL A 183 -10.60 -9.48 -8.30
CA VAL A 183 -10.76 -8.18 -8.96
C VAL A 183 -10.97 -8.35 -10.47
N LYS A 184 -11.75 -7.44 -11.06
CA LYS A 184 -12.10 -7.44 -12.49
C LYS A 184 -12.21 -6.02 -13.03
N ARG A 185 -12.03 -5.87 -14.35
CA ARG A 185 -12.24 -4.61 -15.08
C ARG A 185 -13.70 -4.18 -15.03
N VAL A 186 -13.94 -2.89 -15.19
CA VAL A 186 -15.30 -2.34 -15.21
C VAL A 186 -15.85 -2.44 -16.64
N PRO A 187 -16.94 -3.20 -16.89
CA PRO A 187 -17.46 -3.36 -18.25
C PRO A 187 -17.75 -2.00 -18.90
N PRO A 188 -17.49 -1.83 -20.21
CA PRO A 188 -17.68 -0.55 -20.90
C PRO A 188 -19.06 0.09 -20.71
N ASN A 189 -20.09 -0.76 -20.68
CA ASN A 189 -21.51 -0.44 -20.56
C ASN A 189 -22.06 -0.60 -19.13
N TRP A 190 -21.21 -0.86 -18.13
CA TRP A 190 -21.67 -0.94 -16.75
C TRP A 190 -22.17 0.43 -16.28
N ASN A 191 -23.34 0.43 -15.65
CA ASN A 191 -23.90 1.60 -14.99
C ASN A 191 -24.10 1.27 -13.52
N ALA A 192 -23.84 2.27 -12.69
CA ALA A 192 -23.95 2.14 -11.26
C ALA A 192 -25.43 1.93 -10.87
N PRO A 193 -25.74 0.97 -9.97
CA PRO A 193 -27.10 0.80 -9.49
C PRO A 193 -27.55 2.06 -8.74
N PRO A 194 -28.84 2.43 -8.77
CA PRO A 194 -29.31 3.59 -8.03
C PRO A 194 -28.99 3.44 -6.54
N PRO A 195 -28.56 4.51 -5.85
CA PRO A 195 -28.41 4.47 -4.41
C PRO A 195 -29.71 4.03 -3.75
N SER A 196 -29.66 2.96 -2.97
CA SER A 196 -30.81 2.45 -2.23
C SER A 196 -30.78 2.99 -0.81
N ALA A 197 -31.87 3.64 -0.38
CA ALA A 197 -32.02 4.13 0.99
C ALA A 197 -31.99 3.00 2.03
N GLU A 198 -32.33 1.77 1.63
CA GLU A 198 -32.28 0.57 2.49
C GLU A 198 -30.85 0.14 2.84
N LEU A 199 -29.85 0.61 2.09
CA LEU A 199 -28.43 0.30 2.34
C LEU A 199 -27.76 1.28 3.30
N LEU A 200 -28.52 2.22 3.88
CA LEU A 200 -27.96 3.29 4.69
C LEU A 200 -27.82 2.85 6.15
N GLN A 201 -26.57 2.65 6.53
CA GLN A 201 -26.06 2.52 7.90
C GLN A 201 -26.41 1.21 8.61
N PRO A 202 -25.71 0.10 8.28
CA PRO A 202 -25.80 -1.10 9.09
C PRO A 202 -25.42 -0.78 10.54
N MET A 203 -26.26 -1.19 11.49
CA MET A 203 -26.17 -0.79 12.90
C MET A 203 -25.47 -1.84 13.76
N ASN A 204 -25.48 -3.10 13.32
CA ASN A 204 -24.85 -4.22 14.02
C ASN A 204 -24.01 -5.09 13.07
N ALA A 205 -23.36 -6.13 13.59
CA ALA A 205 -22.46 -6.99 12.83
C ALA A 205 -23.19 -7.78 11.73
N ASP A 206 -24.42 -8.25 12.01
CA ASP A 206 -25.22 -9.02 11.05
C ASP A 206 -25.71 -8.11 9.92
N ASP A 207 -26.15 -6.88 10.21
CA ASP A 207 -26.50 -5.89 9.18
C ASP A 207 -25.30 -5.60 8.27
N CYS A 208 -24.08 -5.52 8.84
CA CYS A 208 -22.87 -5.31 8.05
C CYS A 208 -22.58 -6.50 7.13
N LEU A 209 -22.75 -7.74 7.64
CA LEU A 209 -22.58 -8.96 6.84
C LEU A 209 -23.62 -9.04 5.72
N ASP A 210 -24.87 -8.72 5.99
CA ASP A 210 -25.95 -8.71 4.99
C ASP A 210 -25.74 -7.65 3.93
N TYR A 211 -25.28 -6.46 4.32
CA TYR A 211 -24.82 -5.43 3.38
C TYR A 211 -23.74 -5.99 2.43
N MET A 212 -22.69 -6.61 2.98
CA MET A 212 -21.59 -7.15 2.18
C MET A 212 -22.04 -8.30 1.27
N ARG A 213 -22.91 -9.21 1.74
CA ARG A 213 -23.51 -10.27 0.91
C ARG A 213 -24.29 -9.70 -0.27
N LYS A 214 -25.03 -8.61 -0.06
CA LYS A 214 -25.73 -7.90 -1.13
C LYS A 214 -24.75 -7.27 -2.12
N MET A 215 -23.69 -6.62 -1.65
CA MET A 215 -22.65 -6.05 -2.53
C MET A 215 -21.94 -7.13 -3.35
N VAL A 216 -21.65 -8.28 -2.74
CA VAL A 216 -21.06 -9.44 -3.41
C VAL A 216 -22.02 -9.99 -4.47
N THR A 217 -23.30 -10.13 -4.16
CA THR A 217 -24.31 -10.61 -5.12
C THR A 217 -24.44 -9.67 -6.32
N GLU A 218 -24.48 -8.36 -6.08
CA GLU A 218 -24.49 -7.36 -7.15
C GLU A 218 -23.19 -7.39 -7.97
N HIS A 219 -22.03 -7.56 -7.31
CA HIS A 219 -20.75 -7.69 -7.99
C HIS A 219 -20.71 -8.94 -8.85
N ASP A 220 -21.16 -10.09 -8.36
CA ASP A 220 -21.17 -11.36 -9.08
C ASP A 220 -22.04 -11.31 -10.35
N ALA A 221 -23.09 -10.47 -10.37
CA ALA A 221 -23.91 -10.24 -11.56
C ALA A 221 -23.20 -9.43 -12.66
N ILE A 222 -22.08 -8.76 -12.36
CA ILE A 222 -21.29 -8.01 -13.34
C ILE A 222 -20.42 -9.01 -14.15
N PRO A 223 -20.45 -8.98 -15.49
CA PRO A 223 -19.59 -9.83 -16.31
C PRO A 223 -18.12 -9.78 -15.89
N TYR A 224 -17.50 -10.96 -15.78
CA TYR A 224 -16.09 -11.05 -15.44
C TYR A 224 -15.23 -10.68 -16.65
N HIS A 225 -14.49 -9.57 -16.52
CA HIS A 225 -13.43 -9.19 -17.44
C HIS A 225 -12.10 -9.21 -16.67
N PRO A 226 -11.17 -10.12 -17.01
CA PRO A 226 -9.91 -10.20 -16.29
C PRO A 226 -9.11 -8.92 -16.46
N ILE A 227 -8.34 -8.59 -15.43
CA ILE A 227 -7.29 -7.58 -15.50
C ILE A 227 -6.26 -7.98 -16.57
N LYS A 228 -5.65 -7.00 -17.22
CA LYS A 228 -4.55 -7.23 -18.16
C LYS A 228 -3.30 -6.48 -17.74
N LYS A 229 -2.20 -6.84 -18.38
CA LYS A 229 -0.96 -6.04 -18.37
C LYS A 229 -1.29 -4.57 -18.70
N GLY A 230 -0.60 -3.65 -18.04
CA GLY A 230 -0.80 -2.21 -18.20
C GLY A 230 -1.96 -1.62 -17.41
N ASP A 231 -2.83 -2.45 -16.82
CA ASP A 231 -3.92 -1.97 -15.95
C ASP A 231 -3.41 -1.41 -14.63
N PHE A 232 -4.01 -0.32 -14.18
CA PHE A 232 -3.72 0.26 -12.87
C PHE A 232 -4.92 0.09 -11.94
N LEU A 233 -4.71 -0.63 -10.84
CA LEU A 233 -5.73 -0.98 -9.88
C LEU A 233 -5.59 -0.12 -8.63
N TYR A 234 -6.71 0.36 -8.11
CA TYR A 234 -6.83 1.03 -6.81
C TYR A 234 -7.76 0.26 -5.89
N PHE A 235 -7.47 0.30 -4.59
CA PHE A 235 -8.43 -0.07 -3.55
C PHE A 235 -8.27 0.84 -2.34
N ASP A 236 -9.40 1.13 -1.69
CA ASP A 236 -9.44 1.88 -0.44
C ASP A 236 -8.70 1.09 0.65
N ILE A 237 -7.89 1.75 1.49
CA ILE A 237 -7.13 1.10 2.58
C ILE A 237 -8.00 0.39 3.61
N ARG A 238 -9.30 0.66 3.61
CA ARG A 238 -10.31 -0.01 4.44
C ARG A 238 -10.89 -1.26 3.78
N THR A 239 -10.52 -1.58 2.56
CA THR A 239 -11.01 -2.76 1.85
C THR A 239 -10.32 -4.02 2.36
N ALA A 240 -11.09 -4.98 2.86
CA ALA A 240 -10.58 -6.30 3.22
C ALA A 240 -10.11 -7.04 1.97
N HIS A 241 -8.84 -7.43 1.95
CA HIS A 241 -8.22 -8.00 0.75
C HIS A 241 -7.11 -9.00 1.09
N ARG A 242 -6.68 -9.74 0.08
CA ARG A 242 -5.55 -10.68 0.11
C ARG A 242 -4.97 -10.87 -1.29
N ASN A 243 -3.74 -11.35 -1.35
CA ASN A 243 -3.29 -12.04 -2.55
C ASN A 243 -3.78 -13.49 -2.48
N SER A 244 -4.23 -14.02 -3.62
CA SER A 244 -4.70 -15.40 -3.74
C SER A 244 -3.69 -16.36 -3.12
N ASP A 245 -4.21 -17.40 -2.46
CA ASP A 245 -3.43 -18.41 -1.76
C ASP A 245 -2.70 -19.36 -2.71
N ALA A 246 -3.12 -19.43 -3.97
CA ALA A 246 -2.60 -20.28 -5.03
C ALA A 246 -2.38 -19.50 -6.34
N ASN A 247 -1.53 -20.04 -7.22
CA ASN A 247 -1.45 -19.66 -8.62
C ASN A 247 -1.51 -20.91 -9.50
N GLU A 248 -2.71 -21.22 -9.99
CA GLU A 248 -3.01 -22.38 -10.82
C GLU A 248 -2.72 -22.12 -12.31
N MET A 249 -2.25 -20.91 -12.67
CA MET A 249 -1.84 -20.62 -14.05
C MET A 249 -0.58 -21.39 -14.42
N ASP A 250 -0.35 -21.56 -15.72
CA ASP A 250 0.88 -22.12 -16.30
C ASP A 250 2.00 -21.08 -16.42
N ARG A 251 1.80 -19.88 -15.87
CA ARG A 251 2.73 -18.75 -15.93
C ARG A 251 2.74 -17.94 -14.63
N PRO A 252 3.82 -17.18 -14.36
CA PRO A 252 3.86 -16.30 -13.21
C PRO A 252 2.80 -15.19 -13.28
N ARG A 253 2.31 -14.78 -12.11
CA ARG A 253 1.55 -13.54 -11.90
C ARG A 253 2.48 -12.52 -11.26
N SER A 254 2.51 -11.32 -11.82
CA SER A 254 3.35 -10.23 -11.34
C SER A 254 2.63 -8.89 -11.31
N VAL A 255 2.79 -8.17 -10.20
CA VAL A 255 2.31 -6.79 -10.02
C VAL A 255 3.39 -5.93 -9.39
N PHE A 256 3.39 -4.65 -9.74
CA PHE A 256 4.20 -3.63 -9.09
C PHE A 256 3.33 -2.83 -8.14
N TYR A 257 3.58 -2.93 -6.82
CA TYR A 257 2.90 -2.05 -5.86
C TYR A 257 3.45 -0.65 -6.03
N HIS A 258 2.55 0.24 -6.42
CA HIS A 258 2.86 1.62 -6.71
C HIS A 258 1.90 2.44 -5.90
N ALA A 259 2.36 3.46 -5.18
CA ALA A 259 1.43 4.33 -4.49
C ALA A 259 1.90 5.75 -4.27
N TYR A 260 0.91 6.60 -4.05
CA TYR A 260 1.08 7.97 -3.63
C TYR A 260 0.57 8.17 -2.20
N SER A 261 1.17 9.14 -1.53
CA SER A 261 0.72 9.71 -0.27
C SER A 261 0.26 11.13 -0.53
N VAL A 262 -0.70 11.63 0.25
CA VAL A 262 -1.09 13.04 0.16
C VAL A 262 0.03 13.94 0.66
N ALA A 263 0.27 15.08 -0.01
CA ALA A 263 1.29 16.04 0.40
C ALA A 263 0.82 16.84 1.62
N HIS A 264 1.00 16.26 2.80
CA HIS A 264 0.57 16.80 4.09
C HIS A 264 1.61 16.48 5.16
N ARG A 265 1.69 17.30 6.22
CA ARG A 265 2.69 17.18 7.31
C ARG A 265 2.80 15.78 7.92
N VAL A 266 1.70 15.03 7.92
CA VAL A 266 1.64 13.64 8.40
C VAL A 266 2.63 12.72 7.66
N ASN A 267 2.92 13.01 6.39
CA ASN A 267 3.80 12.21 5.52
C ASN A 267 5.21 12.82 5.35
N GLU A 268 5.49 13.99 5.90
CA GLU A 268 6.74 14.75 5.63
C GLU A 268 8.00 13.96 5.99
N ARG A 269 8.00 13.33 7.17
CA ARG A 269 9.15 12.54 7.63
C ARG A 269 9.42 11.36 6.70
N THR A 270 8.37 10.68 6.28
CA THR A 270 8.44 9.51 5.39
C THR A 270 9.01 9.90 4.04
N ILE A 271 8.49 10.97 3.41
CA ILE A 271 8.97 11.38 2.09
C ILE A 271 10.42 11.89 2.14
N GLU A 272 10.82 12.64 3.16
CA GLU A 272 12.20 13.13 3.26
C GLU A 272 13.18 11.97 3.43
N THR A 273 12.78 10.93 4.17
CA THR A 273 13.59 9.72 4.33
C THR A 273 13.70 8.95 3.01
N LEU A 274 12.59 8.73 2.30
CA LEU A 274 12.59 8.05 1.00
C LEU A 274 13.43 8.78 -0.05
N LYS A 275 13.37 10.12 -0.06
CA LYS A 275 14.18 10.99 -0.92
C LYS A 275 15.68 10.80 -0.69
N GLN A 276 16.14 10.75 0.55
CA GLN A 276 17.56 10.52 0.83
C GLN A 276 17.97 9.09 0.45
N LYS A 277 17.16 8.10 0.85
CA LYS A 277 17.45 6.68 0.60
C LYS A 277 17.56 6.33 -0.88
N ARG A 278 16.72 6.95 -1.71
CA ARG A 278 16.74 6.79 -3.17
C ARG A 278 18.13 7.03 -3.77
N LYS A 279 18.88 8.01 -3.28
CA LYS A 279 20.17 8.41 -3.87
C LYS A 279 21.22 7.30 -3.82
N ASN A 280 21.08 6.38 -2.88
CA ASN A 280 22.02 5.29 -2.62
C ASN A 280 21.36 3.90 -2.71
N PHE A 281 20.14 3.82 -3.25
CA PHE A 281 19.30 2.62 -3.26
C PHE A 281 19.15 1.96 -1.87
N GLU A 282 19.05 2.77 -0.83
CA GLU A 282 18.88 2.27 0.53
C GLU A 282 17.47 1.75 0.75
N HIS A 283 17.37 0.58 1.38
CA HIS A 283 16.10 -0.07 1.66
C HIS A 283 15.14 0.81 2.50
N PRO A 284 13.85 0.94 2.15
CA PRO A 284 12.88 1.71 2.94
C PRO A 284 12.71 1.16 4.37
N ASP A 285 12.34 2.03 5.33
CA ASP A 285 12.22 1.64 6.76
C ASP A 285 10.98 0.81 7.07
N ASP A 286 9.98 0.83 6.18
CA ASP A 286 8.71 0.13 6.38
C ASP A 286 8.84 -1.40 6.20
N PHE A 287 9.98 -1.87 5.71
CA PHE A 287 10.22 -3.27 5.37
C PHE A 287 11.46 -3.83 6.06
N ASN A 288 11.60 -5.16 6.06
CA ASN A 288 12.69 -5.84 6.75
C ASN A 288 14.06 -5.58 6.08
N SER A 289 14.97 -4.93 6.80
CA SER A 289 16.32 -4.57 6.30
C SER A 289 17.26 -5.75 5.97
N LYS A 290 16.81 -7.00 6.09
CA LYS A 290 17.57 -8.19 5.67
C LYS A 290 17.89 -8.17 4.17
N PHE A 291 17.01 -7.61 3.35
CA PHE A 291 17.17 -7.59 1.91
C PHE A 291 17.85 -6.28 1.48
N LYS A 292 19.14 -6.36 1.14
CA LYS A 292 19.93 -5.19 0.69
C LYS A 292 20.55 -5.45 -0.67
N MET A 293 19.81 -6.12 -1.55
CA MET A 293 20.35 -6.59 -2.81
C MET A 293 20.59 -5.46 -3.80
N GLU A 294 19.74 -4.45 -3.79
CA GLU A 294 19.89 -3.27 -4.64
C GLU A 294 21.21 -2.54 -4.40
N GLN A 295 21.62 -2.39 -3.14
CA GLN A 295 22.91 -1.79 -2.78
C GLN A 295 24.13 -2.63 -3.23
N GLN A 296 23.91 -3.89 -3.63
CA GLN A 296 24.96 -4.80 -4.07
C GLN A 296 24.99 -4.99 -5.59
N VAL A 297 23.84 -4.89 -6.26
CA VAL A 297 23.73 -5.14 -7.72
C VAL A 297 23.50 -3.88 -8.54
N LEU A 298 22.93 -2.83 -7.96
CA LEU A 298 22.70 -1.56 -8.64
C LEU A 298 23.87 -0.60 -8.38
N SER A 299 24.13 0.25 -9.37
CA SER A 299 25.13 1.31 -9.33
C SER A 299 24.46 2.66 -9.58
N VAL A 300 24.82 3.68 -8.78
CA VAL A 300 24.18 4.99 -8.84
C VAL A 300 24.41 5.63 -10.21
N GLU A 301 25.60 5.44 -10.78
CA GLU A 301 26.00 6.05 -12.04
C GLU A 301 25.21 5.51 -13.25
N LYS A 302 24.77 4.25 -13.20
CA LYS A 302 24.09 3.58 -14.31
C LYS A 302 22.58 3.49 -14.09
N ASP A 303 22.17 3.17 -12.87
CA ASP A 303 20.82 2.69 -12.58
C ASP A 303 19.95 3.77 -11.91
N LEU A 304 20.52 4.90 -11.46
CA LEU A 304 19.74 5.99 -10.88
C LEU A 304 19.09 6.82 -11.98
N ILE A 305 17.78 6.79 -12.06
CA ILE A 305 17.04 7.52 -13.08
C ILE A 305 16.94 9.00 -12.71
N PRO A 306 17.22 9.96 -13.61
CA PRO A 306 16.97 11.37 -13.32
C PRO A 306 15.47 11.64 -13.06
N LEU A 307 15.18 12.51 -12.09
CA LEU A 307 13.80 12.91 -11.81
C LEU A 307 13.31 13.89 -12.88
N THR A 308 12.09 13.66 -13.39
CA THR A 308 11.36 14.64 -14.20
C THR A 308 10.91 15.81 -13.31
N PRO A 309 10.42 16.94 -13.85
CA PRO A 309 9.84 18.00 -13.03
C PRO A 309 8.72 17.51 -12.10
N LEU A 310 7.85 16.63 -12.60
CA LEU A 310 6.85 15.93 -11.78
C LEU A 310 7.52 15.05 -10.72
N GLY A 311 8.50 14.24 -11.10
CA GLY A 311 9.28 13.38 -10.20
C GLY A 311 9.93 14.15 -9.05
N GLN A 312 10.48 15.34 -9.32
CA GLN A 312 11.04 16.22 -8.28
C GLN A 312 9.98 16.68 -7.28
N CYS A 313 8.76 17.00 -7.73
CA CYS A 313 7.66 17.33 -6.83
C CYS A 313 7.17 16.12 -6.03
N LEU A 314 7.05 14.97 -6.69
CA LEU A 314 6.66 13.70 -6.09
C LEU A 314 7.64 13.22 -5.00
N TYR A 315 8.95 13.45 -5.16
CA TYR A 315 9.96 13.18 -4.13
C TYR A 315 10.15 14.33 -3.13
N ASN A 316 9.35 15.40 -3.22
CA ASN A 316 9.50 16.60 -2.38
C ASN A 316 10.91 17.24 -2.49
N GLU A 317 11.52 17.18 -3.67
CA GLU A 317 12.74 17.93 -4.03
C GLU A 317 12.41 19.31 -4.58
N ARG A 318 11.18 19.50 -5.09
CA ARG A 318 10.68 20.76 -5.64
C ARG A 318 9.27 21.07 -5.15
N SER A 319 8.98 22.35 -4.91
CA SER A 319 7.63 22.79 -4.52
C SER A 319 6.65 22.75 -5.69
N TYR A 320 5.45 22.19 -5.44
CA TYR A 320 4.30 22.24 -6.35
C TYR A 320 3.85 23.67 -6.70
N LYS A 321 4.20 24.70 -5.90
CA LYS A 321 3.88 26.10 -6.21
C LYS A 321 4.34 26.52 -7.60
N THR A 322 5.41 25.91 -8.11
CA THR A 322 5.96 26.22 -9.43
C THR A 322 5.25 25.51 -10.58
N LEU A 323 4.61 24.37 -10.33
CA LEU A 323 3.87 23.63 -11.35
C LEU A 323 2.42 24.09 -11.45
N LEU A 324 1.80 24.49 -10.33
CA LEU A 324 0.40 24.90 -10.22
C LEU A 324 0.14 26.40 -10.53
N GLN A 325 1.03 27.06 -11.27
CA GLN A 325 0.85 28.46 -11.71
C GLN A 325 -0.15 28.55 -12.88
N PRO A 326 -0.60 29.74 -13.33
CA PRO A 326 -1.58 29.88 -14.41
C PRO A 326 -1.20 29.19 -15.74
N ASP A 327 0.10 29.07 -16.03
CA ASP A 327 0.64 28.20 -17.10
C ASP A 327 0.82 26.75 -16.58
N ASP A 328 -0.24 26.21 -15.95
CA ASP A 328 -0.20 25.02 -15.10
C ASP A 328 0.39 23.84 -15.88
N GLN A 329 1.52 23.28 -15.45
CA GLN A 329 2.10 22.11 -16.11
C GLN A 329 1.35 20.82 -15.73
N ILE A 330 0.60 20.83 -14.61
CA ILE A 330 -0.22 19.70 -14.19
C ILE A 330 -1.48 19.60 -15.04
N GLN A 331 -2.11 20.71 -15.42
CA GLN A 331 -3.37 20.65 -16.17
C GLN A 331 -3.24 19.94 -17.55
N PRO A 332 -2.18 20.16 -18.36
CA PRO A 332 -1.90 19.37 -19.54
C PRO A 332 -1.74 17.89 -19.24
N ILE A 333 -1.01 17.52 -18.18
CA ILE A 333 -0.86 16.12 -17.74
C ILE A 333 -2.22 15.50 -17.45
N LEU A 334 -3.07 16.20 -16.68
CA LEU A 334 -4.41 15.71 -16.34
C LEU A 334 -5.29 15.58 -17.60
N ASN A 335 -5.26 16.55 -18.51
CA ASN A 335 -6.06 16.52 -19.73
C ASN A 335 -5.61 15.41 -20.69
N GLN A 336 -4.30 15.22 -20.85
CA GLN A 336 -3.73 14.23 -21.76
C GLN A 336 -3.87 12.80 -21.24
N HIS A 337 -3.79 12.61 -19.92
CA HIS A 337 -3.71 11.29 -19.31
C HIS A 337 -4.91 10.89 -18.45
N SER A 338 -6.00 11.67 -18.45
CA SER A 338 -7.24 11.28 -17.75
C SER A 338 -7.89 10.07 -18.42
N ARG A 339 -7.64 8.88 -17.89
CA ARG A 339 -8.32 7.62 -18.25
C ARG A 339 -9.42 7.23 -17.27
N LEU A 340 -9.50 7.91 -16.13
CA LEU A 340 -10.54 7.69 -15.13
C LEU A 340 -11.86 8.32 -15.62
N THR A 341 -12.92 7.52 -15.71
CA THR A 341 -14.26 7.97 -16.14
C THR A 341 -15.20 8.01 -14.95
N GLN A 342 -16.40 8.60 -15.10
CA GLN A 342 -17.42 8.56 -14.05
C GLN A 342 -17.79 7.12 -13.67
N ARG A 343 -17.84 6.23 -14.67
CA ARG A 343 -18.05 4.79 -14.45
C ARG A 343 -17.04 4.19 -13.48
N HIS A 344 -15.76 4.57 -13.61
CA HIS A 344 -14.70 4.13 -12.71
C HIS A 344 -14.89 4.67 -11.29
N ILE A 345 -15.24 5.95 -11.16
CA ILE A 345 -15.51 6.60 -9.87
C ILE A 345 -16.69 5.92 -9.16
N ASP A 346 -17.80 5.71 -9.86
CA ASP A 346 -18.99 5.07 -9.29
C ASP A 346 -18.72 3.62 -8.88
N PHE A 347 -17.94 2.89 -9.67
CA PHE A 347 -17.51 1.53 -9.35
C PHE A 347 -16.65 1.50 -8.08
N PHE A 348 -15.71 2.45 -7.94
CA PHE A 348 -14.89 2.59 -6.73
C PHE A 348 -15.73 2.91 -5.50
N HIS A 349 -16.68 3.84 -5.61
CA HIS A 349 -17.60 4.14 -4.51
C HIS A 349 -18.43 2.92 -4.12
N ARG A 350 -18.93 2.16 -5.11
CA ARG A 350 -19.80 1.02 -4.84
C ARG A 350 -19.05 -0.13 -4.18
N TYR A 351 -17.84 -0.45 -4.66
CA TYR A 351 -17.16 -1.71 -4.32
C TYR A 351 -15.84 -1.54 -3.56
N GLY A 352 -15.34 -0.31 -3.38
CA GLY A 352 -14.09 -0.02 -2.66
C GLY A 352 -12.82 -0.25 -3.47
N TYR A 353 -12.93 -0.60 -4.76
CA TYR A 353 -11.80 -0.79 -5.67
C TYR A 353 -12.17 -0.40 -7.10
N VAL A 354 -11.17 -0.15 -7.94
CA VAL A 354 -11.38 0.06 -9.38
C VAL A 354 -10.15 -0.33 -10.18
N VAL A 355 -10.35 -0.81 -11.40
CA VAL A 355 -9.30 -1.04 -12.40
C VAL A 355 -9.45 0.00 -13.48
N VAL A 356 -8.37 0.74 -13.77
CA VAL A 356 -8.28 1.67 -14.89
C VAL A 356 -7.44 1.02 -15.97
N GLU A 357 -8.01 0.88 -17.16
CA GLU A 357 -7.43 0.03 -18.19
C GLU A 357 -6.29 0.71 -18.94
N ASN A 358 -5.24 -0.08 -19.24
CA ASN A 358 -4.13 0.29 -20.13
C ASN A 358 -3.52 1.67 -19.80
N VAL A 359 -3.25 1.93 -18.52
CA VAL A 359 -2.65 3.20 -18.07
C VAL A 359 -1.17 3.28 -18.44
N VAL A 360 -0.51 2.12 -18.46
CA VAL A 360 0.90 1.94 -18.83
C VAL A 360 0.96 1.00 -20.03
N SER A 361 1.95 1.20 -20.90
CA SER A 361 2.14 0.37 -22.09
C SER A 361 2.62 -1.05 -21.76
N ASP A 362 2.38 -1.99 -22.67
CA ASP A 362 2.88 -3.37 -22.53
C ASP A 362 4.40 -3.39 -22.56
N GLU A 363 5.03 -2.54 -23.37
CA GLU A 363 6.49 -2.43 -23.50
C GLU A 363 7.15 -2.01 -22.18
N GLU A 364 6.57 -1.03 -21.48
CA GLU A 364 7.07 -0.61 -20.16
C GLU A 364 6.88 -1.68 -19.10
N CYS A 365 5.76 -2.42 -19.15
CA CYS A 365 5.52 -3.55 -18.25
C CYS A 365 6.53 -4.68 -18.50
N ASP A 366 6.80 -5.01 -19.75
CA ASP A 366 7.78 -6.03 -20.14
C ASP A 366 9.21 -5.61 -19.78
N GLN A 367 9.55 -4.33 -19.96
CA GLN A 367 10.82 -3.80 -19.51
C GLN A 367 11.02 -3.99 -18.01
N LEU A 368 10.01 -3.70 -17.18
CA LEU A 368 10.10 -3.93 -15.74
C LEU A 368 10.26 -5.41 -15.38
N LEU A 369 9.54 -6.32 -16.06
CA LEU A 369 9.70 -7.76 -15.84
C LEU A 369 11.08 -8.27 -16.25
N ASN A 370 11.63 -7.75 -17.35
CA ASN A 370 12.97 -8.08 -17.82
C ASN A 370 14.04 -7.62 -16.82
N GLU A 371 13.91 -6.39 -16.30
CA GLU A 371 14.78 -5.89 -15.23
C GLU A 371 14.68 -6.76 -13.98
N LEU A 372 13.47 -7.10 -13.53
CA LEU A 372 13.27 -7.98 -12.38
C LEU A 372 14.00 -9.32 -12.57
N CYS A 373 13.84 -9.98 -13.72
CA CYS A 373 14.50 -11.26 -14.01
C CYS A 373 16.03 -11.10 -14.06
N HIS A 374 16.51 -10.04 -14.71
CA HIS A 374 17.94 -9.74 -14.85
C HIS A 374 18.62 -9.52 -13.50
N TYR A 375 18.12 -8.59 -12.69
CA TYR A 375 18.73 -8.26 -11.39
C TYR A 375 18.50 -9.35 -10.35
N SER A 376 17.38 -10.08 -10.40
CA SER A 376 17.19 -11.26 -9.54
C SER A 376 18.21 -12.35 -9.86
N THR A 377 18.52 -12.58 -11.13
CA THR A 377 19.57 -13.53 -11.53
C THR A 377 20.93 -13.14 -10.95
N GLN A 378 21.28 -11.85 -10.99
CA GLN A 378 22.52 -11.34 -10.37
C GLN A 378 22.53 -11.50 -8.85
N ALA A 379 21.36 -11.41 -8.20
CA ALA A 379 21.17 -11.65 -6.78
C ALA A 379 21.14 -13.15 -6.40
N GLY A 380 21.36 -14.06 -7.35
CA GLY A 380 21.33 -15.51 -7.10
C GLY A 380 19.91 -16.08 -7.00
N CYS A 381 18.94 -15.46 -7.67
CA CYS A 381 17.57 -15.95 -7.82
C CYS A 381 17.14 -15.83 -9.29
N PRO A 382 17.37 -16.86 -10.12
CA PRO A 382 17.15 -16.78 -11.56
C PRO A 382 15.66 -16.86 -11.94
N LEU A 383 14.89 -15.84 -11.56
CA LEU A 383 13.48 -15.70 -11.93
C LEU A 383 13.31 -15.74 -13.47
N SER A 384 12.19 -16.30 -13.92
CA SER A 384 11.88 -16.39 -15.34
C SER A 384 10.37 -16.31 -15.59
N MET A 385 9.99 -15.66 -16.68
CA MET A 385 8.60 -15.63 -17.16
C MET A 385 8.12 -16.98 -17.71
N ASN A 386 9.04 -17.88 -18.07
CA ASN A 386 8.71 -19.20 -18.63
C ASN A 386 8.42 -20.25 -17.53
N ALA A 387 7.99 -19.81 -16.34
CA ALA A 387 7.66 -20.67 -15.20
C ALA A 387 8.75 -21.67 -14.77
N LYS A 388 10.04 -21.37 -15.03
CA LYS A 388 11.14 -22.21 -14.54
C LYS A 388 11.14 -22.22 -13.02
N THR A 389 11.23 -23.41 -12.43
CA THR A 389 11.24 -23.58 -10.98
C THR A 389 12.48 -22.93 -10.37
N VAL A 390 12.26 -22.14 -9.32
CA VAL A 390 13.32 -21.60 -8.46
C VAL A 390 13.21 -22.28 -7.09
N SER A 391 14.33 -22.54 -6.43
CA SER A 391 14.31 -23.14 -5.10
C SER A 391 13.87 -22.14 -4.03
N GLN A 392 13.45 -22.66 -2.88
CA GLN A 392 13.12 -21.84 -1.73
C GLN A 392 14.35 -21.05 -1.23
N SER A 393 15.53 -21.69 -1.25
CA SER A 393 16.81 -21.07 -0.90
C SER A 393 17.22 -19.93 -1.84
N ASP A 394 17.00 -20.07 -3.14
CA ASP A 394 17.28 -19.03 -4.13
C ASP A 394 16.31 -17.84 -3.97
N PHE A 395 15.01 -18.11 -3.81
CA PHE A 395 14.01 -17.04 -3.64
C PHE A 395 14.26 -16.21 -2.38
N ALA A 396 14.75 -16.84 -1.31
CA ALA A 396 15.10 -16.18 -0.06
C ALA A 396 16.22 -15.13 -0.18
N ASN A 397 16.91 -15.05 -1.32
CA ASN A 397 17.88 -13.98 -1.60
C ASN A 397 17.21 -12.64 -1.94
N ILE A 398 16.01 -12.68 -2.53
CA ILE A 398 15.32 -11.49 -3.05
C ILE A 398 13.97 -11.22 -2.37
N GLY A 399 13.46 -12.13 -1.55
CA GLY A 399 12.13 -11.98 -0.97
C GLY A 399 11.84 -12.95 0.18
N GLY A 400 10.66 -12.80 0.76
CA GLY A 400 10.11 -13.73 1.75
C GLY A 400 8.98 -14.58 1.18
N ASN A 401 8.66 -15.69 1.85
CA ASN A 401 7.61 -16.62 1.40
C ASN A 401 6.20 -16.01 1.45
N PHE A 402 6.02 -15.00 2.31
CA PHE A 402 4.75 -14.36 2.55
C PHE A 402 4.33 -13.48 1.37
N GLY A 403 3.22 -13.84 0.73
CA GLY A 403 2.60 -13.04 -0.32
C GLY A 403 3.40 -12.96 -1.61
N ALA A 404 4.37 -13.86 -1.84
CA ALA A 404 5.24 -13.85 -3.02
C ALA A 404 5.91 -12.50 -3.31
N MET A 405 6.22 -11.74 -2.24
CA MET A 405 6.82 -10.41 -2.36
C MET A 405 8.30 -10.51 -2.71
N VAL A 406 8.72 -9.71 -3.69
CA VAL A 406 10.13 -9.52 -4.04
C VAL A 406 10.55 -8.10 -3.64
N GLU A 407 11.66 -8.03 -2.92
CA GLU A 407 12.15 -6.86 -2.19
C GLU A 407 13.04 -6.00 -3.08
N TRP A 408 12.50 -5.63 -4.24
CA TRP A 408 13.09 -4.67 -5.19
C TRP A 408 12.28 -3.37 -5.15
N TYR A 409 12.97 -2.25 -4.97
CA TYR A 409 12.40 -0.93 -4.73
C TYR A 409 12.88 0.15 -5.70
N TYR A 410 14.02 0.00 -6.36
CA TYR A 410 14.66 1.03 -7.17
C TYR A 410 15.14 0.51 -8.52
N LEU A 411 14.54 -0.56 -9.07
CA LEU A 411 14.82 -0.93 -10.46
C LEU A 411 14.60 0.27 -11.39
N PRO A 412 15.41 0.46 -12.44
CA PRO A 412 15.31 1.61 -13.34
C PRO A 412 13.87 1.88 -13.82
N MET A 413 13.14 0.86 -14.25
CA MET A 413 11.76 1.01 -14.70
C MET A 413 10.78 1.28 -13.56
N GLN A 414 11.00 0.76 -12.34
CA GLN A 414 10.19 1.16 -11.17
C GLN A 414 10.32 2.67 -10.88
N GLN A 415 11.54 3.21 -11.00
CA GLN A 415 11.78 4.64 -10.80
C GLN A 415 11.07 5.49 -11.86
N ARG A 416 11.10 5.04 -13.14
CA ARG A 416 10.37 5.70 -14.24
C ARG A 416 8.87 5.65 -14.04
N LEU A 417 8.32 4.48 -13.69
CA LEU A 417 6.88 4.31 -13.45
C LEU A 417 6.37 5.16 -12.30
N ARG A 418 7.17 5.35 -11.24
CA ARG A 418 6.77 6.22 -10.12
C ARG A 418 6.53 7.68 -10.50
N GLN A 419 7.17 8.14 -11.57
CA GLN A 419 6.95 9.47 -12.13
C GLN A 419 6.14 9.45 -13.44
N HIS A 420 5.45 8.34 -13.74
CA HIS A 420 4.64 8.20 -14.94
C HIS A 420 3.36 9.04 -14.85
N GLU A 421 3.18 9.93 -15.81
CA GLU A 421 2.11 10.93 -15.84
C GLU A 421 0.70 10.30 -15.84
N GLY A 422 0.54 9.14 -16.49
CA GLY A 422 -0.72 8.38 -16.46
C GLY A 422 -1.11 7.83 -15.09
N LEU A 423 -0.13 7.34 -14.31
CA LEU A 423 -0.38 6.81 -12.96
C LEU A 423 -0.68 7.95 -11.99
N TYR A 424 0.01 9.08 -12.16
CA TYR A 424 -0.25 10.30 -11.42
C TYR A 424 -1.65 10.85 -11.72
N ALA A 425 -1.99 11.11 -12.99
CA ALA A 425 -3.25 11.74 -13.38
C ALA A 425 -4.49 10.93 -12.94
N THR A 426 -4.44 9.61 -13.11
CA THR A 426 -5.53 8.73 -12.64
C THR A 426 -5.68 8.77 -11.12
N THR A 427 -4.59 8.90 -10.37
CA THR A 427 -4.64 9.01 -8.90
C THR A 427 -5.21 10.35 -8.46
N VAL A 428 -4.77 11.45 -9.07
CA VAL A 428 -5.29 12.80 -8.80
C VAL A 428 -6.81 12.83 -9.01
N ASN A 429 -7.28 12.28 -10.12
CA ASN A 429 -8.71 12.27 -10.45
C ASN A 429 -9.51 11.40 -9.47
N LEU A 430 -9.01 10.23 -9.07
CA LEU A 430 -9.70 9.40 -8.08
C LEU A 430 -9.74 10.09 -6.71
N LEU A 431 -8.63 10.69 -6.29
CA LEU A 431 -8.51 11.37 -5.01
C LEU A 431 -9.45 12.58 -4.91
N ALA A 432 -9.55 13.38 -5.98
CA ALA A 432 -10.45 14.53 -6.07
C ALA A 432 -11.93 14.15 -5.95
N ASN A 433 -12.30 12.92 -6.32
CA ASN A 433 -13.67 12.41 -6.24
C ASN A 433 -13.93 11.57 -4.98
N THR A 434 -12.96 11.45 -4.06
CA THR A 434 -13.10 10.62 -2.86
C THR A 434 -12.61 11.36 -1.60
N TRP A 435 -11.40 11.09 -1.11
CA TRP A 435 -10.86 11.63 0.15
C TRP A 435 -10.55 13.13 0.13
N CYS A 436 -10.50 13.74 -1.06
CA CYS A 436 -10.43 15.20 -1.22
C CYS A 436 -11.76 15.82 -1.69
N ALA A 437 -12.82 15.03 -1.84
CA ALA A 437 -14.12 15.55 -2.26
C ALA A 437 -14.77 16.32 -1.10
N THR A 438 -15.32 17.49 -1.40
CA THR A 438 -16.12 18.29 -0.47
C THR A 438 -17.62 17.99 -0.57
N THR A 439 -18.01 17.21 -1.57
CA THR A 439 -19.40 16.80 -1.79
C THR A 439 -19.58 15.32 -1.46
N PRO A 440 -20.65 14.94 -0.75
CA PRO A 440 -20.97 13.54 -0.53
C PRO A 440 -21.17 12.80 -1.86
N ASN A 441 -20.65 11.58 -1.97
CA ASN A 441 -20.94 10.71 -3.10
C ASN A 441 -22.36 10.12 -2.97
N ALA A 442 -22.91 9.67 -4.10
CA ALA A 442 -24.27 9.12 -4.18
C ALA A 442 -24.49 7.89 -3.28
N TYR A 443 -23.43 7.16 -2.94
CA TYR A 443 -23.48 5.96 -2.09
C TYR A 443 -23.21 6.24 -0.62
N HIS A 444 -23.01 7.50 -0.23
CA HIS A 444 -22.67 7.91 1.13
C HIS A 444 -21.47 7.16 1.73
N VAL A 445 -20.50 6.74 0.88
CA VAL A 445 -19.24 6.17 1.38
C VAL A 445 -18.55 7.24 2.22
N PRO A 446 -18.15 6.94 3.47
CA PRO A 446 -17.56 7.94 4.34
C PRO A 446 -16.13 8.19 3.92
N TYR A 447 -15.86 9.23 3.13
CA TYR A 447 -14.49 9.72 2.89
C TYR A 447 -14.13 10.84 3.86
N GLU A 448 -14.56 10.71 5.11
CA GLU A 448 -14.26 11.69 6.14
C GLU A 448 -12.75 11.74 6.32
N CYS A 449 -12.17 12.92 6.13
CA CYS A 449 -10.74 13.13 6.28
C CYS A 449 -10.53 14.41 7.09
N PRO A 450 -9.97 14.34 8.31
CA PRO A 450 -9.90 15.48 9.23
C PRO A 450 -8.98 16.61 8.74
N PHE A 451 -8.19 16.36 7.70
CA PHE A 451 -7.36 17.36 7.04
C PHE A 451 -7.78 17.64 5.60
N ALA A 452 -8.99 17.23 5.16
CA ALA A 452 -9.48 17.39 3.80
C ALA A 452 -9.41 18.85 3.30
N GLU A 453 -9.72 19.82 4.15
CA GLU A 453 -9.63 21.26 3.84
C GLU A 453 -8.20 21.74 3.51
N HIS A 454 -7.19 20.95 3.87
CA HIS A 454 -5.78 21.22 3.60
C HIS A 454 -5.19 20.33 2.50
N LEU A 455 -5.98 19.40 1.96
CA LEU A 455 -5.53 18.53 0.88
C LEU A 455 -5.83 19.15 -0.47
N ASP A 456 -4.83 19.10 -1.35
CA ASP A 456 -5.00 19.35 -2.79
C ASP A 456 -4.72 18.02 -3.49
N ALA A 457 -5.70 17.48 -4.19
CA ALA A 457 -5.58 16.17 -4.85
C ALA A 457 -4.42 16.13 -5.85
N ARG A 458 -4.00 17.29 -6.38
CA ARG A 458 -2.86 17.44 -7.30
C ARG A 458 -1.51 17.42 -6.59
N LYS A 459 -1.47 17.50 -5.26
CA LYS A 459 -0.23 17.50 -4.49
C LYS A 459 -0.04 16.13 -3.85
N LEU A 460 0.75 15.32 -4.53
CA LEU A 460 1.08 13.96 -4.12
C LEU A 460 2.57 13.84 -3.80
N TRP A 461 2.91 12.94 -2.88
CA TRP A 461 4.26 12.46 -2.66
C TRP A 461 4.33 10.97 -2.93
N LEU A 462 5.50 10.48 -3.32
CA LEU A 462 5.71 9.07 -3.60
C LEU A 462 5.76 8.24 -2.33
N TYR A 463 5.20 7.05 -2.43
CA TYR A 463 5.50 5.96 -1.53
C TYR A 463 6.23 4.86 -2.30
N VAL A 464 7.35 4.41 -1.75
CA VAL A 464 8.19 3.37 -2.37
C VAL A 464 7.78 2.02 -1.78
N ASP A 465 7.25 1.15 -2.63
CA ASP A 465 6.82 -0.21 -2.28
C ASP A 465 7.50 -1.25 -3.19
N ARG A 466 7.26 -2.52 -2.87
CA ARG A 466 7.82 -3.73 -3.47
C ARG A 466 7.07 -4.18 -4.71
N MET A 467 7.44 -5.34 -5.25
CA MET A 467 6.66 -6.06 -6.25
C MET A 467 6.18 -7.39 -5.67
N ASN A 468 5.15 -7.96 -6.28
CA ASN A 468 4.78 -9.35 -6.09
C ASN A 468 5.08 -10.12 -7.38
N PHE A 469 5.73 -11.27 -7.24
CA PHE A 469 6.05 -12.18 -8.33
C PHE A 469 5.75 -13.61 -7.90
N ARG A 470 4.56 -14.08 -8.26
CA ARG A 470 4.05 -15.39 -7.88
C ARG A 470 4.21 -16.39 -9.02
N MET A 471 5.02 -17.41 -8.80
CA MET A 471 5.20 -18.54 -9.69
C MET A 471 3.93 -19.41 -9.72
N PRO A 472 3.73 -20.23 -10.77
CA PRO A 472 2.79 -21.34 -10.71
C PRO A 472 3.06 -22.23 -9.49
N ASP A 473 2.00 -22.69 -8.85
CA ASP A 473 2.14 -23.70 -7.80
C ASP A 473 2.65 -25.00 -8.43
N GLN A 474 3.67 -25.60 -7.80
CA GLN A 474 4.34 -26.81 -8.31
C GLN A 474 3.63 -28.11 -7.92
#